data_AF-A0A6L5I016-F1
#
_entry.id   AF-A0A6L5I016-F1
#
_cell.length_a   1.000
_cell.length_b   1.000
_cell.length_c   1.000
_cell.angle_alpha   90.00
_cell.angle_beta   90.00
_cell.angle_gamma   90.00
#
_symmetry.space_group_name_H-M   'P 1'
#
loop_
_entity.id
_entity.type
_entity.pdbx_description
1 polymer ?
#
loop_
_entity_poly.entity_id
_entity_poly.type
_entity_poly.pdbx_seq_one_letter_code
_entity_poly.pdbx_strand_id
1 'polypeptide(L)'
;MEDDFESGQTVRVETFNAFMDSSGYESPVPYAPGLILERSTQTVTYNGKDYRAKSEFIPLTTTNWGADEKKLKLIGDDSLRQDVGSWTNPSLGAGMVGMDGRWLRDYLKQQEYFLTIEYFGPTDKPANTKITMQKAINFCAANGILLRGKASSYTIDVSDSGVLIPDNFWCDLGGAWIKRATGNKTPHDMWVNVNKIDGNTGLNIQGVYFNGRAQADNLTNEVVEHRFCGLRLIKCEGTLINVRADSTCNGEIQDEGTRGAIMLENSVFMECQSIRTDNNIGTGLFIYGGSGRLSVFHAYNNTGSGVSGKHSGWWLNDLRSIKSGYSGISLNGAGFVANKLYATGAAVGFAGINFGHVGSEATDAMVSDAVAENNSGWGINCTGAVRLKGRRWRSANNGAHNLRVTYSPGLDVEIESVGGNDGVIIRESIGTHYLSLRGSRNRFTILGEGAEAIFTPDSIVQDCAADVSGIQADPGAKITYPGVLRNNAGWGATANTGSISLAGALVAGNGTPWRGLSGGVITVRSVVLDEYAPTNGTITIPARVASVTVPTRNAITQSRITIAPLNSAARSIGIPAVTAMVMGESFTVTTSGTGHTVDLIYTYALL
;
A
#
# COMPACT_ATOMS: atom_id res chain seq x y z
N MET A 1 -28.31 8.85 -85.79
CA MET A 1 -27.38 8.17 -86.71
C MET A 1 -25.94 8.17 -86.15
N GLU A 2 -25.37 9.31 -85.75
CA GLU A 2 -24.10 9.34 -84.99
C GLU A 2 -24.27 8.75 -83.57
N ASP A 3 -25.33 9.16 -82.86
CA ASP A 3 -25.66 8.63 -81.52
C ASP A 3 -25.94 7.11 -81.50
N ASP A 4 -26.54 6.57 -82.57
CA ASP A 4 -26.80 5.13 -82.71
C ASP A 4 -25.52 4.33 -82.94
N PHE A 5 -24.53 4.96 -83.60
CA PHE A 5 -23.22 4.36 -83.81
C PHE A 5 -22.41 4.34 -82.51
N GLU A 6 -22.37 5.44 -81.76
CA GLU A 6 -21.67 5.52 -80.47
C GLU A 6 -22.32 4.60 -79.41
N SER A 7 -23.65 4.55 -79.35
CA SER A 7 -24.38 3.59 -78.52
C SER A 7 -24.07 2.16 -78.93
N GLY A 8 -24.03 1.86 -80.23
CA GLY A 8 -23.65 0.56 -80.77
C GLY A 8 -22.21 0.15 -80.46
N GLN A 9 -21.25 1.09 -80.43
CA GLN A 9 -19.88 0.82 -80.01
C GLN A 9 -19.80 0.50 -78.52
N THR A 10 -20.52 1.26 -77.69
CA THR A 10 -20.57 1.04 -76.23
C THR A 10 -21.09 -0.35 -75.90
N VAL A 11 -22.21 -0.77 -76.51
CA VAL A 11 -22.79 -2.12 -76.31
C VAL A 11 -21.85 -3.22 -76.78
N ARG A 12 -21.11 -3.02 -77.88
CA ARG A 12 -20.14 -4.01 -78.37
C ARG A 12 -18.93 -4.14 -77.44
N VAL A 13 -18.44 -3.03 -76.89
CA VAL A 13 -17.37 -3.03 -75.89
C VAL A 13 -17.83 -3.75 -74.62
N GLU A 14 -19.05 -3.48 -74.14
CA GLU A 14 -19.64 -4.19 -73.00
C GLU A 14 -19.81 -5.69 -73.26
N THR A 15 -20.33 -6.07 -74.43
CA THR A 15 -20.51 -7.48 -74.81
C THR A 15 -19.17 -8.19 -74.98
N PHE A 16 -18.18 -7.51 -75.55
CA PHE A 16 -16.83 -8.05 -75.71
C PHE A 16 -16.15 -8.25 -74.35
N ASN A 17 -16.28 -7.30 -73.42
CA ASN A 17 -15.75 -7.45 -72.08
C ASN A 17 -16.45 -8.59 -71.32
N ALA A 18 -17.77 -8.71 -71.41
CA ALA A 18 -18.53 -9.82 -70.81
C ALA A 18 -18.15 -11.18 -71.42
N PHE A 19 -17.88 -11.23 -72.73
CA PHE A 19 -17.36 -12.43 -73.39
C PHE A 19 -15.96 -12.78 -72.90
N MET A 20 -15.05 -11.80 -72.82
CA MET A 20 -13.69 -12.03 -72.32
C MET A 20 -13.71 -12.51 -70.86
N ASP A 21 -14.58 -11.95 -70.03
CA ASP A 21 -14.78 -12.36 -68.63
C ASP A 21 -15.37 -13.78 -68.50
N SER A 22 -16.17 -14.24 -69.48
CA SER A 22 -16.76 -15.59 -69.51
C SER A 22 -15.93 -16.65 -70.24
N SER A 23 -14.98 -16.24 -71.08
CA SER A 23 -14.15 -17.13 -71.90
C SER A 23 -13.08 -17.90 -71.13
N GLY A 24 -12.84 -17.52 -69.87
CA GLY A 24 -11.79 -18.11 -69.03
C GLY A 24 -10.37 -17.74 -69.50
N TYR A 25 -9.36 -18.10 -68.71
CA TYR A 25 -7.97 -17.92 -69.11
C TYR A 25 -7.55 -19.02 -70.08
N GLU A 26 -6.72 -18.66 -71.06
CA GLU A 26 -6.01 -19.64 -71.89
C GLU A 26 -5.05 -20.46 -71.01
N SER A 27 -4.72 -21.68 -71.45
CA SER A 27 -3.76 -22.52 -70.73
C SER A 27 -2.45 -21.77 -70.51
N PRO A 28 -1.97 -21.66 -69.26
CA PRO A 28 -0.76 -20.93 -68.95
C PRO A 28 0.46 -21.50 -69.65
N VAL A 29 1.33 -20.63 -70.16
CA VAL A 29 2.62 -21.01 -70.76
C VAL A 29 3.75 -20.71 -69.76
N PRO A 30 4.74 -21.60 -69.55
CA PRO A 30 5.87 -21.27 -68.69
C PRO A 30 6.57 -19.99 -69.14
N TYR A 31 6.80 -19.07 -68.21
CA TYR A 31 7.43 -17.78 -68.52
C TYR A 31 8.83 -18.00 -69.12
N ALA A 32 9.06 -17.40 -70.29
CA ALA A 32 10.34 -17.36 -70.97
C ALA A 32 10.48 -16.01 -71.68
N PRO A 33 11.69 -15.42 -71.78
CA PRO A 33 11.91 -14.25 -72.62
C PRO A 33 11.44 -14.48 -74.06
N GLY A 34 10.80 -13.48 -74.67
CA GLY A 34 10.33 -13.49 -76.05
C GLY A 34 8.89 -13.95 -76.27
N LEU A 35 8.16 -14.36 -75.22
CA LEU A 35 6.71 -14.60 -75.31
C LEU A 35 5.97 -13.28 -75.52
N ILE A 36 4.98 -13.27 -76.41
CA ILE A 36 4.12 -12.12 -76.69
C ILE A 36 2.74 -12.39 -76.09
N LEU A 37 2.32 -11.54 -75.14
CA LEU A 37 0.98 -11.55 -74.55
C LEU A 37 0.16 -10.43 -75.20
N GLU A 38 -0.63 -10.79 -76.21
CA GLU A 38 -1.44 -9.87 -77.03
C GLU A 38 -2.88 -9.73 -76.51
N ARG A 39 -3.30 -10.59 -75.57
CA ARG A 39 -4.66 -10.61 -75.02
C ARG A 39 -4.65 -10.77 -73.51
N SER A 40 -5.68 -10.25 -72.84
CA SER A 40 -5.83 -10.33 -71.39
C SER A 40 -6.11 -11.76 -70.87
N THR A 41 -6.54 -12.66 -71.76
CA THR A 41 -6.78 -14.09 -71.50
C THR A 41 -5.52 -14.93 -71.54
N GLN A 42 -4.43 -14.42 -72.12
CA GLN A 42 -3.15 -15.12 -72.18
C GLN A 42 -2.42 -14.99 -70.84
N THR A 43 -1.95 -16.12 -70.35
CA THR A 43 -1.34 -16.22 -69.04
C THR A 43 0.01 -16.91 -69.10
N VAL A 44 0.89 -16.55 -68.19
CA VAL A 44 2.20 -17.16 -68.03
C VAL A 44 2.36 -17.74 -66.63
N THR A 45 2.98 -18.91 -66.52
CA THR A 45 3.32 -19.50 -65.22
C THR A 45 4.77 -19.19 -64.87
N TYR A 46 5.02 -18.65 -63.68
CA TYR A 46 6.35 -18.49 -63.13
C TYR A 46 6.38 -18.95 -61.67
N ASN A 47 7.32 -19.84 -61.31
CA ASN A 47 7.40 -20.47 -59.99
C ASN A 47 6.07 -21.10 -59.52
N GLY A 48 5.33 -21.72 -60.44
CA GLY A 48 4.06 -22.40 -60.16
C GLY A 48 2.85 -21.47 -59.99
N LYS A 49 3.00 -20.17 -60.29
CA LYS A 49 1.95 -19.16 -60.19
C LYS A 49 1.61 -18.57 -61.55
N ASP A 50 0.32 -18.34 -61.80
CA ASP A 50 -0.16 -17.83 -63.08
C ASP A 50 -0.35 -16.32 -63.06
N TYR A 51 0.09 -15.66 -64.12
CA TYR A 51 0.04 -14.21 -64.27
C TYR A 51 -0.54 -13.83 -65.63
N ARG A 52 -1.25 -12.71 -65.69
CA ARG A 52 -1.64 -12.06 -66.95
C ARG A 52 -0.99 -10.68 -67.09
N ALA A 53 -0.83 -10.21 -68.32
CA ALA A 53 -0.45 -8.81 -68.55
C ALA A 53 -1.56 -7.86 -68.06
N LYS A 54 -1.17 -6.74 -67.43
CA LYS A 54 -2.11 -5.65 -67.15
C LYS A 54 -2.48 -4.98 -68.48
N SER A 55 -3.71 -4.48 -68.57
CA SER A 55 -4.30 -4.02 -69.83
C SER A 55 -3.47 -2.95 -70.55
N GLU A 56 -2.83 -2.06 -69.79
CA GLU A 56 -1.97 -0.98 -70.29
C GLU A 56 -0.62 -1.45 -70.87
N PHE A 57 -0.23 -2.70 -70.62
CA PHE A 57 1.01 -3.28 -71.14
C PHE A 57 0.76 -4.30 -72.25
N ILE A 58 -0.48 -4.50 -72.70
CA ILE A 58 -0.79 -5.38 -73.83
C ILE A 58 -0.63 -4.57 -75.14
N PRO A 59 0.12 -5.06 -76.15
CA PRO A 59 0.86 -6.33 -76.16
C PRO A 59 2.15 -6.28 -75.35
N LEU A 60 2.41 -7.31 -74.54
CA LEU A 60 3.62 -7.44 -73.73
C LEU A 60 4.55 -8.50 -74.33
N THR A 61 5.71 -8.07 -74.85
CA THR A 61 6.83 -8.99 -75.12
C THR A 61 7.66 -9.15 -73.86
N THR A 62 7.67 -10.37 -73.32
CA THR A 62 8.46 -10.72 -72.14
C THR A 62 9.96 -10.64 -72.44
N THR A 63 10.75 -10.22 -71.46
CA THR A 63 12.19 -9.95 -71.56
C THR A 63 12.96 -10.61 -70.43
N ASN A 64 12.68 -10.24 -69.19
CA ASN A 64 13.18 -10.89 -67.99
C ASN A 64 12.23 -10.62 -66.83
N TRP A 65 12.16 -11.58 -65.90
CA TRP A 65 11.16 -11.56 -64.84
C TRP A 65 11.21 -10.27 -64.01
N GLY A 66 12.41 -9.82 -63.61
CA GLY A 66 12.58 -8.63 -62.78
C GLY A 66 12.04 -7.34 -63.39
N ALA A 67 12.07 -7.21 -64.72
CA ALA A 67 11.48 -6.08 -65.44
C ALA A 67 9.97 -6.25 -65.70
N ASP A 68 9.52 -7.47 -65.97
CA ASP A 68 8.16 -7.73 -66.42
C ASP A 68 7.16 -7.99 -65.28
N GLU A 69 7.61 -8.44 -64.11
CA GLU A 69 6.74 -8.70 -62.95
C GLU A 69 5.85 -7.48 -62.63
N LYS A 70 6.39 -6.27 -62.76
CA LYS A 70 5.65 -5.01 -62.53
C LYS A 70 4.52 -4.77 -63.54
N LYS A 71 4.61 -5.38 -64.72
CA LYS A 71 3.64 -5.28 -65.83
C LYS A 71 2.62 -6.42 -65.82
N LEU A 72 2.87 -7.44 -65.00
CA LEU A 72 2.03 -8.62 -64.82
C LEU A 72 1.17 -8.48 -63.57
N LYS A 73 0.05 -9.22 -63.53
CA LYS A 73 -0.84 -9.36 -62.38
C LYS A 73 -1.07 -10.84 -62.11
N LEU A 74 -0.86 -11.26 -60.87
CA LEU A 74 -1.18 -12.62 -60.41
C LEU A 74 -2.69 -12.86 -60.55
N ILE A 75 -3.09 -14.07 -60.94
CA ILE A 75 -4.50 -14.43 -61.15
C ILE A 75 -4.84 -15.76 -60.44
N GLY A 76 -6.14 -16.04 -60.33
CA GLY A 76 -6.65 -17.28 -59.74
C GLY A 76 -6.62 -17.33 -58.22
N ASP A 77 -6.67 -18.55 -57.68
CA ASP A 77 -6.76 -18.82 -56.23
C ASP A 77 -5.56 -18.25 -55.46
N ASP A 78 -4.36 -18.30 -56.01
CA ASP A 78 -3.17 -17.75 -55.36
C ASP A 78 -3.24 -16.23 -55.16
N SER A 79 -3.79 -15.49 -56.14
CA SER A 79 -4.03 -14.05 -55.98
C SER A 79 -5.08 -13.78 -54.90
N LEU A 80 -6.18 -14.55 -54.91
CA LEU A 80 -7.23 -14.39 -53.91
C LEU A 80 -6.71 -14.72 -52.50
N ARG A 81 -5.91 -15.77 -52.33
CA ARG A 81 -5.27 -16.12 -51.05
C ARG A 81 -4.30 -15.05 -50.58
N GLN A 82 -3.55 -14.42 -51.48
CA GLN A 82 -2.70 -13.28 -51.15
C GLN A 82 -3.50 -12.06 -50.72
N ASP A 83 -4.60 -11.77 -51.42
CA ASP A 83 -5.47 -10.65 -51.10
C ASP A 83 -6.22 -10.89 -49.77
N VAL A 84 -6.83 -12.06 -49.58
CA VAL A 84 -7.50 -12.44 -48.33
C VAL A 84 -6.50 -12.59 -47.17
N GLY A 85 -5.27 -13.03 -47.44
CA GLY A 85 -4.18 -13.08 -46.47
C GLY A 85 -3.51 -11.73 -46.20
N SER A 86 -3.93 -10.66 -46.89
CA SER A 86 -3.35 -9.33 -46.72
C SER A 86 -3.77 -8.73 -45.37
N TRP A 87 -2.76 -8.44 -44.55
CA TRP A 87 -2.89 -7.83 -43.22
C TRP A 87 -2.54 -6.34 -43.21
N THR A 88 -1.99 -5.82 -44.32
CA THR A 88 -1.51 -4.44 -44.44
C THR A 88 -2.43 -3.54 -45.25
N ASN A 89 -3.21 -4.08 -46.17
CA ASN A 89 -4.15 -3.29 -46.97
C ASN A 89 -5.57 -3.38 -46.39
N PRO A 90 -6.16 -2.28 -45.89
CA PRO A 90 -7.48 -2.30 -45.27
C PRO A 90 -8.63 -2.61 -46.25
N SER A 91 -8.43 -2.51 -47.57
CA SER A 91 -9.43 -2.92 -48.57
C SER A 91 -9.38 -4.41 -48.90
N LEU A 92 -8.38 -5.12 -48.40
CA LEU A 92 -8.16 -6.55 -48.59
C LEU A 92 -8.44 -7.31 -47.28
N GLY A 93 -8.19 -8.63 -47.24
CA GLY A 93 -8.43 -9.44 -46.04
C GLY A 93 -9.86 -9.36 -45.52
N ALA A 94 -10.05 -8.90 -44.28
CA ALA A 94 -11.38 -8.68 -43.70
C ALA A 94 -12.23 -7.63 -44.45
N GLY A 95 -11.60 -6.76 -45.26
CA GLY A 95 -12.29 -5.82 -46.15
C GLY A 95 -12.94 -6.48 -47.36
N MET A 96 -12.62 -7.75 -47.65
CA MET A 96 -13.20 -8.53 -48.77
C MET A 96 -14.29 -9.50 -48.32
N VAL A 97 -14.45 -9.71 -47.01
CA VAL A 97 -15.43 -10.65 -46.46
C VAL A 97 -16.68 -9.87 -46.07
N GLY A 98 -17.82 -10.19 -46.68
CA GLY A 98 -19.11 -9.63 -46.29
C GLY A 98 -19.66 -10.31 -45.03
N MET A 99 -20.31 -9.54 -44.15
CA MET A 99 -21.00 -10.03 -42.96
C MET A 99 -22.21 -9.12 -42.67
N ASP A 100 -23.42 -9.68 -42.65
CA ASP A 100 -24.67 -9.00 -42.28
C ASP A 100 -24.87 -7.61 -42.91
N GLY A 101 -24.66 -7.50 -44.23
CA GLY A 101 -24.86 -6.24 -44.96
C GLY A 101 -23.76 -5.19 -44.80
N ARG A 102 -22.62 -5.56 -44.21
CA ARG A 102 -21.40 -4.73 -44.12
C ARG A 102 -20.14 -5.57 -44.36
N TRP A 103 -18.98 -4.95 -44.39
CA TRP A 103 -17.71 -5.68 -44.44
C TRP A 103 -17.34 -6.22 -43.05
N LEU A 104 -16.76 -7.42 -42.98
CA LEU A 104 -16.28 -8.05 -41.74
C LEU A 104 -15.33 -7.11 -41.00
N ARG A 105 -14.47 -6.36 -41.71
CA ARG A 105 -13.64 -5.31 -41.11
C ARG A 105 -14.45 -4.29 -40.30
N ASP A 106 -15.57 -3.83 -40.84
CA ASP A 106 -16.39 -2.81 -40.19
C ASP A 106 -17.23 -3.43 -39.06
N TYR A 107 -17.65 -4.69 -39.22
CA TYR A 107 -18.24 -5.49 -38.14
C TYR A 107 -17.25 -5.64 -36.98
N LEU A 108 -16.01 -6.08 -37.25
CA LEU A 108 -14.97 -6.27 -36.25
C LEU A 108 -14.67 -4.96 -35.52
N LYS A 109 -14.50 -3.84 -36.23
CA LYS A 109 -14.34 -2.52 -35.59
C LYS A 109 -15.50 -2.10 -34.68
N GLN A 110 -16.72 -2.55 -34.98
CA GLN A 110 -17.91 -2.24 -34.17
C GLN A 110 -18.14 -3.22 -33.02
N GLN A 111 -17.74 -4.49 -33.18
CA GLN A 111 -17.83 -5.50 -32.12
C GLN A 111 -16.64 -5.45 -31.16
N GLU A 112 -15.49 -5.00 -31.66
CA GLU A 112 -14.28 -4.79 -30.89
C GLU A 112 -14.45 -3.52 -30.04
N TYR A 113 -15.21 -3.67 -28.95
CA TYR A 113 -15.05 -2.81 -27.78
C TYR A 113 -13.62 -2.86 -27.24
N PHE A 114 -12.77 -3.76 -27.75
CA PHE A 114 -11.37 -3.86 -27.43
C PHE A 114 -10.46 -4.20 -28.61
N LEU A 115 -9.24 -3.68 -28.60
CA LEU A 115 -8.16 -4.09 -29.51
C LEU A 115 -7.05 -4.78 -28.73
N THR A 116 -6.30 -5.67 -29.38
CA THR A 116 -5.11 -6.29 -28.78
C THR A 116 -3.84 -5.54 -29.19
N ILE A 117 -2.78 -5.62 -28.39
CA ILE A 117 -1.49 -4.98 -28.71
C ILE A 117 -0.93 -5.52 -30.04
N GLU A 118 -1.15 -6.80 -30.33
CA GLU A 118 -0.70 -7.50 -31.53
C GLU A 118 -1.31 -6.93 -32.83
N TYR A 119 -2.48 -6.28 -32.74
CA TYR A 119 -3.09 -5.57 -33.88
C TYR A 119 -2.18 -4.46 -34.42
N PHE A 120 -1.35 -3.86 -33.55
CA PHE A 120 -0.49 -2.71 -33.90
C PHE A 120 0.90 -3.12 -34.38
N GLY A 121 1.22 -4.42 -34.38
CA GLY A 121 2.47 -4.95 -34.89
C GLY A 121 2.99 -6.14 -34.11
N PRO A 122 4.07 -6.79 -34.62
CA PRO A 122 4.68 -7.93 -33.97
C PRO A 122 5.23 -7.57 -32.58
N THR A 123 4.98 -8.45 -31.62
CA THR A 123 5.40 -8.31 -30.21
C THR A 123 6.56 -9.24 -29.83
N ASP A 124 7.02 -10.08 -30.77
CA ASP A 124 8.06 -11.10 -30.62
C ASP A 124 9.50 -10.55 -30.69
N LYS A 125 9.68 -9.27 -31.07
CA LYS A 125 11.00 -8.62 -31.16
C LYS A 125 11.12 -7.45 -30.18
N PRO A 126 12.06 -7.50 -29.20
CA PRO A 126 12.21 -6.48 -28.16
C PRO A 126 12.34 -5.04 -28.67
N ALA A 127 13.02 -4.83 -29.80
CA ALA A 127 13.28 -3.50 -30.37
C ALA A 127 12.02 -2.78 -30.86
N ASN A 128 10.93 -3.49 -31.14
CA ASN A 128 9.70 -2.89 -31.69
C ASN A 128 8.57 -2.73 -30.67
N THR A 129 8.67 -3.38 -29.50
CA THR A 129 7.53 -3.50 -28.59
C THR A 129 7.12 -2.17 -27.95
N LYS A 130 8.06 -1.24 -27.67
CA LYS A 130 7.70 0.11 -27.18
C LYS A 130 6.86 0.87 -28.20
N ILE A 131 7.31 0.91 -29.46
CA ILE A 131 6.63 1.63 -30.54
C ILE A 131 5.24 1.03 -30.77
N THR A 132 5.13 -0.30 -30.80
CA THR A 132 3.85 -1.01 -30.92
C THR A 132 2.91 -0.67 -29.76
N MET A 133 3.40 -0.72 -28.52
CA MET A 133 2.61 -0.35 -27.33
C MET A 133 2.14 1.11 -27.39
N GLN A 134 3.03 2.05 -27.73
CA GLN A 134 2.69 3.47 -27.81
C GLN A 134 1.61 3.73 -28.88
N LYS A 135 1.71 3.06 -30.04
CA LYS A 135 0.70 3.13 -31.10
C LYS A 135 -0.65 2.60 -30.61
N ALA A 136 -0.64 1.45 -29.94
CA ALA A 136 -1.84 0.83 -29.40
C ALA A 136 -2.56 1.74 -28.39
N ILE A 137 -1.81 2.28 -27.43
CA ILE A 137 -2.31 3.20 -26.40
C ILE A 137 -2.89 4.46 -27.02
N ASN A 138 -2.15 5.13 -27.92
CA ASN A 138 -2.61 6.36 -28.55
C ASN A 138 -3.88 6.13 -29.37
N PHE A 139 -3.94 5.04 -30.13
CA PHE A 139 -5.12 4.70 -30.93
C PHE A 139 -6.33 4.41 -30.04
N CYS A 140 -6.16 3.55 -29.03
CA CYS A 140 -7.26 3.15 -28.15
C CYS A 140 -7.81 4.35 -27.38
N ALA A 141 -6.95 5.18 -26.80
CA ALA A 141 -7.35 6.39 -26.09
C ALA A 141 -8.06 7.42 -26.98
N ALA A 142 -7.55 7.66 -28.19
CA ALA A 142 -8.15 8.62 -29.12
C ALA A 142 -9.54 8.19 -29.64
N ASN A 143 -9.83 6.89 -29.60
CA ASN A 143 -11.09 6.32 -30.10
C ASN A 143 -12.01 5.79 -28.98
N GLY A 144 -11.63 5.91 -27.69
CA GLY A 144 -12.41 5.37 -26.58
C GLY A 144 -12.55 3.84 -26.58
N ILE A 145 -11.54 3.14 -27.09
CA ILE A 145 -11.52 1.68 -27.22
C ILE A 145 -10.70 1.07 -26.06
N LEU A 146 -11.14 -0.07 -25.52
CA LEU A 146 -10.37 -0.82 -24.51
C LEU A 146 -9.13 -1.44 -25.15
N LEU A 147 -7.93 -1.18 -24.63
CA LEU A 147 -6.76 -1.96 -24.99
C LEU A 147 -6.74 -3.26 -24.17
N ARG A 148 -6.91 -4.41 -24.80
CA ARG A 148 -6.74 -5.72 -24.18
C ARG A 148 -5.36 -6.30 -24.40
N GLY A 149 -4.85 -6.96 -23.37
CA GLY A 149 -3.64 -7.75 -23.42
C GLY A 149 -3.98 -9.23 -23.47
N LYS A 150 -3.10 -10.01 -24.10
CA LYS A 150 -3.02 -11.44 -23.83
C LYS A 150 -2.12 -11.61 -22.60
N ALA A 151 -2.35 -12.64 -21.78
CA ALA A 151 -1.42 -13.03 -20.72
C ALA A 151 -0.08 -13.47 -21.35
N SER A 152 0.76 -12.49 -21.65
CA SER A 152 2.07 -12.61 -22.28
C SER A 152 2.99 -11.56 -21.65
N SER A 153 4.30 -11.73 -21.80
CA SER A 153 5.25 -10.73 -21.31
C SER A 153 5.75 -9.86 -22.46
N TYR A 154 5.40 -8.58 -22.42
CA TYR A 154 5.92 -7.54 -23.29
C TYR A 154 7.26 -7.03 -22.73
N THR A 155 8.25 -6.79 -23.59
CA THR A 155 9.52 -6.18 -23.19
C THR A 155 9.55 -4.75 -23.71
N ILE A 156 9.65 -3.75 -22.85
CA ILE A 156 9.85 -2.37 -23.27
C ILE A 156 11.35 -2.16 -23.46
N ASP A 157 11.75 -1.80 -24.69
CA ASP A 157 13.10 -1.32 -24.91
C ASP A 157 13.29 0.05 -24.25
N VAL A 158 14.32 0.14 -23.42
CA VAL A 158 14.57 1.27 -22.54
C VAL A 158 15.60 2.28 -23.06
N SER A 159 16.01 2.24 -24.32
CA SER A 159 16.98 3.21 -24.84
C SER A 159 16.44 4.65 -24.93
N ASP A 160 15.11 4.83 -25.09
CA ASP A 160 14.57 6.09 -25.66
C ASP A 160 13.45 6.75 -24.83
N SER A 161 13.23 6.37 -23.55
CA SER A 161 12.13 6.74 -22.61
C SER A 161 11.01 5.70 -22.42
N GLY A 162 10.17 5.89 -21.39
CA GLY A 162 9.00 5.06 -21.11
C GLY A 162 7.86 5.21 -22.11
N VAL A 163 6.77 4.51 -21.83
CA VAL A 163 5.50 4.58 -22.57
C VAL A 163 4.64 5.68 -21.97
N LEU A 164 4.10 6.52 -22.84
CA LEU A 164 3.30 7.67 -22.44
C LEU A 164 1.80 7.34 -22.50
N ILE A 165 1.08 7.65 -21.42
CA ILE A 165 -0.35 7.41 -21.28
C ILE A 165 -1.08 8.74 -21.54
N PRO A 166 -2.01 8.82 -22.50
CA PRO A 166 -2.86 9.99 -22.74
C PRO A 166 -4.16 9.97 -21.90
N ASP A 167 -4.96 11.03 -22.01
CA ASP A 167 -6.32 11.09 -21.44
C ASP A 167 -7.21 9.95 -21.97
N ASN A 168 -8.23 9.59 -21.19
CA ASN A 168 -9.24 8.58 -21.55
C ASN A 168 -8.65 7.20 -21.89
N PHE A 169 -7.41 6.93 -21.45
CA PHE A 169 -6.79 5.64 -21.70
C PHE A 169 -7.44 4.55 -20.85
N TRP A 170 -8.01 3.56 -21.54
CA TRP A 170 -8.63 2.39 -20.94
C TRP A 170 -7.90 1.12 -21.39
N CYS A 171 -7.41 0.33 -20.44
CA CYS A 171 -6.85 -0.99 -20.71
C CYS A 171 -7.25 -2.05 -19.68
N ASP A 172 -7.29 -3.29 -20.14
CA ASP A 172 -7.29 -4.49 -19.31
C ASP A 172 -6.33 -5.49 -19.95
N LEU A 173 -5.10 -5.55 -19.44
CA LEU A 173 -4.08 -6.42 -20.01
C LEU A 173 -4.11 -7.84 -19.47
N GLY A 174 -5.14 -8.23 -18.69
CA GLY A 174 -5.34 -9.61 -18.26
C GLY A 174 -4.20 -10.18 -17.41
N GLY A 175 -3.45 -9.33 -16.72
CA GLY A 175 -2.25 -9.69 -15.96
C GLY A 175 -0.98 -9.79 -16.81
N ALA A 176 -0.91 -9.12 -17.96
CA ALA A 176 0.29 -9.12 -18.79
C ALA A 176 1.47 -8.44 -18.08
N TRP A 177 2.66 -8.99 -18.31
CA TRP A 177 3.89 -8.45 -17.76
C TRP A 177 4.56 -7.50 -18.74
N ILE A 178 4.70 -6.24 -18.36
CA ILE A 178 5.53 -5.25 -18.99
C ILE A 178 6.91 -5.30 -18.32
N LYS A 179 7.94 -5.69 -19.06
CA LYS A 179 9.30 -5.92 -18.54
C LYS A 179 10.26 -4.87 -19.09
N ARG A 180 11.18 -4.40 -18.27
CA ARG A 180 12.33 -3.61 -18.73
C ARG A 180 13.24 -4.47 -19.62
N ALA A 181 13.79 -3.92 -20.71
CA ALA A 181 14.81 -4.62 -21.50
C ALA A 181 16.11 -4.82 -20.69
N THR A 182 16.82 -5.91 -20.98
CA THR A 182 18.09 -6.28 -20.33
C THR A 182 19.26 -5.43 -20.82
N GLY A 183 20.29 -5.32 -19.99
CA GLY A 183 21.51 -4.58 -20.32
C GLY A 183 21.44 -3.17 -19.75
N ASN A 184 22.59 -2.64 -19.37
CA ASN A 184 22.77 -1.44 -18.54
C ASN A 184 22.38 -0.14 -19.29
N LYS A 185 21.14 -0.05 -19.74
CA LYS A 185 20.51 1.11 -20.37
C LYS A 185 19.93 1.99 -19.26
N THR A 186 20.09 3.30 -19.41
CA THR A 186 19.61 4.33 -18.48
C THR A 186 18.15 4.06 -18.07
N PRO A 187 17.90 3.75 -16.79
CA PRO A 187 16.56 3.54 -16.28
C PRO A 187 15.63 4.74 -16.49
N HIS A 188 14.34 4.44 -16.63
CA HIS A 188 13.29 5.43 -16.74
C HIS A 188 11.97 4.84 -16.29
N ASP A 189 11.05 5.70 -15.88
CA ASP A 189 9.70 5.31 -15.52
C ASP A 189 9.06 4.56 -16.69
N MET A 190 8.58 3.33 -16.45
CA MET A 190 8.15 2.46 -17.54
C MET A 190 6.88 3.00 -18.19
N TRP A 191 5.88 3.36 -17.39
CA TRP A 191 4.64 4.01 -17.82
C TRP A 191 4.43 5.34 -17.09
N VAL A 192 4.15 6.40 -17.84
CA VAL A 192 3.96 7.76 -17.32
C VAL A 192 2.84 8.48 -18.06
N ASN A 193 2.03 9.28 -17.36
CA ASN A 193 1.05 10.13 -18.03
C ASN A 193 1.68 11.30 -18.82
N VAL A 194 1.10 11.62 -19.99
CA VAL A 194 1.54 12.70 -20.89
C VAL A 194 1.36 14.06 -20.23
N ASN A 195 0.15 14.39 -19.77
CA ASN A 195 -0.14 15.70 -19.19
C ASN A 195 0.23 15.70 -17.70
N LYS A 196 1.46 16.10 -17.39
CA LYS A 196 1.95 16.20 -16.00
C LYS A 196 1.56 17.49 -15.30
N ILE A 197 1.10 18.50 -16.06
CA ILE A 197 0.80 19.84 -15.53
C ILE A 197 -0.60 19.84 -14.94
N ASP A 198 -1.58 19.40 -15.71
CA ASP A 198 -2.98 19.35 -15.26
C ASP A 198 -3.39 17.94 -14.83
N GLY A 199 -2.60 16.93 -15.19
CA GLY A 199 -2.94 15.53 -15.01
C GLY A 199 -3.75 14.99 -16.18
N ASN A 200 -3.80 13.66 -16.28
CA ASN A 200 -4.73 13.02 -17.19
C ASN A 200 -6.04 12.68 -16.48
N THR A 201 -7.15 12.69 -17.21
CA THR A 201 -8.48 12.29 -16.74
C THR A 201 -9.00 11.07 -17.48
N GLY A 202 -10.04 10.43 -16.94
CA GLY A 202 -10.68 9.28 -17.57
C GLY A 202 -9.80 8.03 -17.65
N LEU A 203 -8.77 7.92 -16.79
CA LEU A 203 -7.89 6.75 -16.80
C LEU A 203 -8.61 5.52 -16.24
N ASN A 204 -8.44 4.38 -16.91
CA ASN A 204 -8.90 3.08 -16.42
C ASN A 204 -7.86 2.02 -16.77
N ILE A 205 -6.95 1.72 -15.83
CA ILE A 205 -5.82 0.81 -16.06
C ILE A 205 -6.05 -0.46 -15.25
N GLN A 206 -6.21 -1.58 -15.94
CA GLN A 206 -6.50 -2.86 -15.31
C GLN A 206 -5.54 -3.97 -15.76
N GLY A 207 -5.23 -4.88 -14.84
CA GLY A 207 -4.51 -6.11 -15.17
C GLY A 207 -3.13 -5.88 -15.79
N VAL A 208 -2.40 -4.86 -15.37
CA VAL A 208 -1.06 -4.54 -15.87
C VAL A 208 -0.01 -4.79 -14.81
N TYR A 209 0.99 -5.62 -15.12
CA TYR A 209 2.07 -5.96 -14.21
C TYR A 209 3.40 -5.43 -14.74
N PHE A 210 4.19 -4.75 -13.91
CA PHE A 210 5.49 -4.19 -14.27
C PHE A 210 6.61 -5.00 -13.62
N ASN A 211 7.64 -5.31 -14.40
CA ASN A 211 8.89 -5.89 -13.89
C ASN A 211 10.06 -5.01 -14.31
N GLY A 212 10.63 -4.30 -13.34
CA GLY A 212 11.73 -3.38 -13.57
C GLY A 212 13.10 -4.06 -13.74
N ARG A 213 13.24 -5.34 -13.38
CA ARG A 213 14.50 -6.11 -13.41
C ARG A 213 15.68 -5.47 -12.65
N ALA A 214 15.41 -4.58 -11.70
CA ALA A 214 16.44 -3.81 -11.00
C ALA A 214 17.57 -4.67 -10.42
N GLN A 215 17.26 -5.77 -9.75
CA GLN A 215 18.27 -6.67 -9.20
C GLN A 215 19.09 -7.38 -10.29
N ALA A 216 18.44 -7.83 -11.37
CA ALA A 216 19.12 -8.53 -12.46
C ALA A 216 20.10 -7.61 -13.20
N ASP A 217 19.81 -6.31 -13.21
CA ASP A 217 20.66 -5.28 -13.81
C ASP A 217 21.59 -4.61 -12.77
N ASN A 218 21.66 -5.13 -11.54
CA ASN A 218 22.47 -4.59 -10.43
C ASN A 218 22.24 -3.10 -10.13
N LEU A 219 21.00 -2.64 -10.29
CA LEU A 219 20.61 -1.27 -9.96
C LEU A 219 20.56 -1.07 -8.44
N THR A 220 20.78 0.16 -8.00
CA THR A 220 20.78 0.57 -6.58
C THR A 220 20.01 1.88 -6.44
N ASN A 221 19.30 2.08 -5.33
CA ASN A 221 18.59 3.33 -5.09
C ASN A 221 19.50 4.48 -4.63
N GLU A 222 20.77 4.19 -4.33
CA GLU A 222 21.78 5.20 -3.98
C GLU A 222 22.17 6.07 -5.18
N VAL A 223 22.16 5.51 -6.40
CA VAL A 223 22.48 6.21 -7.64
C VAL A 223 21.20 6.80 -8.24
N VAL A 224 21.19 8.10 -8.51
CA VAL A 224 19.98 8.82 -8.98
C VAL A 224 19.53 8.31 -10.34
N GLU A 225 20.48 8.07 -11.24
CA GLU A 225 20.27 7.59 -12.60
C GLU A 225 19.68 6.17 -12.62
N HIS A 226 19.80 5.41 -11.53
CA HIS A 226 19.23 4.07 -11.43
C HIS A 226 17.72 4.07 -11.12
N ARG A 227 17.13 5.21 -10.77
CA ARG A 227 15.79 5.30 -10.20
C ARG A 227 14.71 5.43 -11.27
N PHE A 228 13.63 4.65 -11.12
CA PHE A 228 12.46 4.60 -11.98
C PHE A 228 11.25 3.91 -11.33
N CYS A 229 10.05 4.26 -11.79
CA CYS A 229 8.79 3.61 -11.44
C CYS A 229 8.42 2.54 -12.48
N GLY A 230 7.64 1.54 -12.08
CA GLY A 230 6.83 0.77 -13.04
C GLY A 230 5.69 1.63 -13.59
N LEU A 231 4.99 2.35 -12.70
CA LEU A 231 3.90 3.26 -13.07
C LEU A 231 4.02 4.57 -12.29
N ARG A 232 4.01 5.70 -13.00
CA ARG A 232 3.98 7.03 -12.40
C ARG A 232 2.82 7.85 -12.96
N LEU A 233 1.91 8.24 -12.09
CA LEU A 233 0.75 9.06 -12.42
C LEU A 233 0.82 10.37 -11.63
N ILE A 234 0.89 11.48 -12.37
CA ILE A 234 1.00 12.83 -11.81
C ILE A 234 -0.30 13.57 -12.09
N LYS A 235 -0.95 14.07 -11.03
CA LYS A 235 -2.20 14.84 -11.04
C LYS A 235 -3.39 14.15 -11.70
N CYS A 236 -3.30 12.84 -11.89
CA CYS A 236 -4.30 12.10 -12.63
C CYS A 236 -5.59 11.87 -11.84
N GLU A 237 -6.65 11.61 -12.58
CA GLU A 237 -7.94 11.09 -12.13
C GLU A 237 -8.27 9.78 -12.86
N GLY A 238 -8.75 8.78 -12.14
CA GLY A 238 -9.19 7.51 -12.73
C GLY A 238 -9.08 6.31 -11.81
N THR A 239 -8.98 5.12 -12.40
CA THR A 239 -9.01 3.83 -11.70
C THR A 239 -7.78 2.98 -12.00
N LEU A 240 -7.23 2.32 -10.96
CA LEU A 240 -6.23 1.26 -11.07
C LEU A 240 -6.80 -0.03 -10.47
N ILE A 241 -6.88 -1.11 -11.24
CA ILE A 241 -7.40 -2.40 -10.75
C ILE A 241 -6.42 -3.52 -11.08
N ASN A 242 -6.03 -4.34 -10.10
CA ASN A 242 -5.14 -5.48 -10.33
C ASN A 242 -3.84 -5.02 -11.03
N VAL A 243 -3.19 -4.01 -10.46
CA VAL A 243 -1.93 -3.46 -10.95
C VAL A 243 -0.80 -3.92 -10.05
N ARG A 244 0.31 -4.38 -10.64
CA ARG A 244 1.46 -4.89 -9.91
C ARG A 244 2.76 -4.24 -10.37
N ALA A 245 3.68 -3.93 -9.47
CA ALA A 245 5.03 -3.52 -9.82
C ALA A 245 6.09 -4.22 -8.98
N ASP A 246 6.98 -4.94 -9.66
CA ASP A 246 8.03 -5.74 -9.05
C ASP A 246 9.41 -5.34 -9.56
N SER A 247 10.43 -5.55 -8.74
CA SER A 247 11.83 -5.39 -9.14
C SER A 247 12.12 -4.02 -9.77
N THR A 248 11.48 -2.96 -9.29
CA THR A 248 11.84 -1.58 -9.65
C THR A 248 12.95 -1.05 -8.74
N CYS A 249 13.54 0.08 -9.09
CA CYS A 249 14.52 0.78 -8.27
C CYS A 249 14.07 2.22 -8.09
N ASN A 250 13.83 2.70 -6.89
CA ASN A 250 13.32 4.06 -6.66
C ASN A 250 13.94 4.69 -5.40
N GLY A 251 14.01 6.01 -5.38
CA GLY A 251 14.60 6.77 -4.26
C GLY A 251 13.49 7.34 -3.38
N GLU A 252 13.48 6.99 -2.10
CA GLU A 252 12.53 7.58 -1.14
C GLU A 252 12.88 9.05 -0.77
N ILE A 253 13.92 9.62 -1.40
CA ILE A 253 14.43 10.98 -1.14
C ILE A 253 13.53 12.05 -1.78
N GLN A 254 13.20 13.08 -1.02
CA GLN A 254 12.10 14.01 -1.29
C GLN A 254 12.36 15.00 -2.43
N ASP A 255 13.57 15.15 -2.94
CA ASP A 255 13.84 16.21 -3.94
C ASP A 255 13.91 15.67 -5.38
N GLU A 256 13.89 14.34 -5.57
CA GLU A 256 14.26 13.72 -6.84
C GLU A 256 13.19 12.74 -7.35
N GLY A 257 12.15 13.28 -8.02
CA GLY A 257 11.42 12.64 -9.12
C GLY A 257 10.66 11.32 -8.87
N THR A 258 11.28 10.26 -8.39
CA THR A 258 10.78 8.88 -8.47
C THR A 258 10.91 8.17 -7.12
N ARG A 259 9.77 7.99 -6.43
CA ARG A 259 9.72 7.59 -5.01
C ARG A 259 9.05 6.26 -4.69
N GLY A 260 8.55 5.54 -5.69
CA GLY A 260 7.90 4.24 -5.49
C GLY A 260 7.90 3.39 -6.75
N ALA A 261 7.67 2.08 -6.60
CA ALA A 261 7.44 1.19 -7.75
C ALA A 261 6.16 1.59 -8.50
N ILE A 262 5.14 1.98 -7.75
CA ILE A 262 3.97 2.71 -8.23
C ILE A 262 3.94 4.06 -7.51
N MET A 263 3.80 5.15 -8.26
CA MET A 263 3.80 6.51 -7.73
C MET A 263 2.54 7.25 -8.16
N LEU A 264 1.80 7.75 -7.17
CA LEU A 264 0.60 8.57 -7.34
C LEU A 264 0.91 9.95 -6.76
N GLU A 265 1.15 10.92 -7.64
CA GLU A 265 1.69 12.24 -7.29
C GLU A 265 0.67 13.33 -7.55
N ASN A 266 0.15 13.95 -6.49
CA ASN A 266 -0.85 15.01 -6.49
C ASN A 266 -2.11 14.66 -7.29
N SER A 267 -2.43 13.36 -7.41
CA SER A 267 -3.62 12.88 -8.09
C SER A 267 -4.89 13.52 -7.53
N VAL A 268 -5.78 13.96 -8.41
CA VAL A 268 -7.03 14.63 -8.03
C VAL A 268 -7.90 13.64 -7.27
N PHE A 269 -8.22 12.51 -7.90
CA PHE A 269 -8.91 11.39 -7.30
C PHE A 269 -8.58 10.08 -8.03
N MET A 270 -7.90 9.16 -7.35
CA MET A 270 -7.68 7.81 -7.89
C MET A 270 -8.44 6.78 -7.07
N GLU A 271 -9.14 5.88 -7.74
CA GLU A 271 -9.71 4.68 -7.14
C GLU A 271 -8.82 3.49 -7.46
N CYS A 272 -8.24 2.89 -6.43
CA CYS A 272 -7.24 1.84 -6.55
C CYS A 272 -7.72 0.58 -5.85
N GLN A 273 -7.68 -0.54 -6.55
CA GLN A 273 -8.08 -1.84 -6.01
C GLN A 273 -7.08 -2.93 -6.38
N SER A 274 -6.75 -3.80 -5.43
CA SER A 274 -5.90 -4.98 -5.66
C SER A 274 -4.52 -4.59 -6.22
N ILE A 275 -3.84 -3.70 -5.51
CA ILE A 275 -2.52 -3.20 -5.89
C ILE A 275 -1.44 -4.05 -5.21
N ARG A 276 -0.40 -4.45 -5.96
CA ARG A 276 0.67 -5.30 -5.44
C ARG A 276 2.06 -4.79 -5.77
N THR A 277 2.99 -4.87 -4.82
CA THR A 277 4.39 -4.49 -5.05
C THR A 277 5.35 -5.44 -4.35
N ASP A 278 6.18 -6.16 -5.10
CA ASP A 278 7.09 -7.14 -4.54
C ASP A 278 8.56 -6.92 -4.94
N ASN A 279 9.48 -7.12 -4.00
CA ASN A 279 10.93 -7.13 -4.25
C ASN A 279 11.43 -5.85 -4.94
N ASN A 280 10.96 -4.67 -4.53
CA ASN A 280 11.47 -3.41 -5.07
C ASN A 280 12.67 -2.92 -4.27
N ILE A 281 13.64 -2.32 -4.96
CA ILE A 281 14.70 -1.55 -4.32
C ILE A 281 14.13 -0.15 -4.07
N GLY A 282 13.74 0.13 -2.83
CA GLY A 282 12.98 1.32 -2.44
C GLY A 282 11.55 1.01 -2.03
N THR A 283 10.68 2.01 -2.08
CA THR A 283 9.29 1.90 -1.64
C THR A 283 8.42 1.21 -2.69
N GLY A 284 7.43 0.42 -2.24
CA GLY A 284 6.45 -0.24 -3.10
C GLY A 284 5.48 0.77 -3.72
N LEU A 285 4.54 1.29 -2.93
CA LEU A 285 3.60 2.32 -3.34
C LEU A 285 3.91 3.65 -2.66
N PHE A 286 4.07 4.71 -3.45
CA PHE A 286 4.25 6.06 -2.94
C PHE A 286 3.05 6.95 -3.32
N ILE A 287 2.39 7.50 -2.30
CA ILE A 287 1.28 8.44 -2.43
C ILE A 287 1.77 9.80 -1.97
N TYR A 288 1.90 10.75 -2.89
CA TYR A 288 2.36 12.11 -2.58
C TYR A 288 1.24 13.10 -2.84
N GLY A 289 0.66 13.69 -1.81
CA GLY A 289 -0.44 14.64 -1.97
C GLY A 289 -1.72 14.01 -2.50
N GLY A 290 -2.64 14.86 -2.96
CA GLY A 290 -3.85 14.44 -3.63
C GLY A 290 -4.88 13.73 -2.75
N SER A 291 -5.89 13.16 -3.40
CA SER A 291 -6.95 12.38 -2.76
C SER A 291 -7.25 11.10 -3.55
N GLY A 292 -7.90 10.14 -2.90
CA GLY A 292 -8.23 8.87 -3.53
C GLY A 292 -8.70 7.81 -2.55
N ARG A 293 -8.98 6.64 -3.10
CA ARG A 293 -9.34 5.42 -2.37
C ARG A 293 -8.37 4.31 -2.74
N LEU A 294 -7.79 3.66 -1.75
CA LEU A 294 -7.02 2.43 -1.94
C LEU A 294 -7.67 1.31 -1.16
N SER A 295 -8.06 0.25 -1.86
CA SER A 295 -8.61 -0.96 -1.27
C SER A 295 -7.77 -2.17 -1.69
N VAL A 296 -7.42 -3.03 -0.73
CA VAL A 296 -6.64 -4.25 -0.99
C VAL A 296 -5.27 -3.92 -1.59
N PHE A 297 -4.31 -3.65 -0.72
CA PHE A 297 -2.91 -3.43 -1.10
C PHE A 297 -2.00 -4.48 -0.44
N HIS A 298 -1.12 -5.10 -1.21
CA HIS A 298 -0.11 -6.03 -0.71
C HIS A 298 1.31 -5.61 -1.12
N ALA A 299 2.21 -5.48 -0.14
CA ALA A 299 3.64 -5.33 -0.34
C ALA A 299 4.43 -6.49 0.26
N TYR A 300 5.46 -6.94 -0.44
CA TYR A 300 6.39 -7.96 0.04
C TYR A 300 7.84 -7.63 -0.27
N ASN A 301 8.70 -7.64 0.74
CA ASN A 301 10.16 -7.62 0.60
C ASN A 301 10.70 -6.41 -0.19
N ASN A 302 10.14 -5.23 0.04
CA ASN A 302 10.65 -3.97 -0.52
C ASN A 302 11.76 -3.42 0.40
N THR A 303 12.87 -2.92 -0.15
CA THR A 303 13.98 -2.40 0.70
C THR A 303 13.66 -1.04 1.34
N GLY A 304 12.66 -0.32 0.84
CA GLY A 304 12.03 0.83 1.51
C GLY A 304 10.73 0.46 2.19
N SER A 305 9.77 1.38 2.22
CA SER A 305 8.44 1.15 2.79
C SER A 305 7.57 0.27 1.88
N GLY A 306 6.59 -0.44 2.45
CA GLY A 306 5.56 -1.11 1.64
C GLY A 306 4.65 -0.08 0.98
N VAL A 307 4.09 0.80 1.81
CA VAL A 307 3.39 2.03 1.40
C VAL A 307 4.00 3.22 2.13
N SER A 308 4.23 4.30 1.40
CA SER A 308 4.59 5.60 1.97
C SER A 308 3.62 6.66 1.45
N GLY A 309 2.88 7.28 2.35
CA GLY A 309 1.98 8.40 2.10
C GLY A 309 2.57 9.69 2.66
N LYS A 310 2.59 10.78 1.89
CA LYS A 310 3.03 12.10 2.36
C LYS A 310 2.08 13.19 1.87
N HIS A 311 1.63 14.06 2.78
CA HIS A 311 0.67 15.14 2.54
C HIS A 311 -0.68 14.67 1.93
N SER A 312 -1.09 13.44 2.20
CA SER A 312 -2.21 12.79 1.51
C SER A 312 -3.43 12.59 2.42
N GLY A 313 -4.63 12.96 1.95
CA GLY A 313 -5.92 12.78 2.66
C GLY A 313 -6.73 11.57 2.19
N TRP A 314 -6.07 10.44 1.97
CA TRP A 314 -6.67 9.29 1.29
C TRP A 314 -7.56 8.42 2.19
N TRP A 315 -8.51 7.71 1.58
CA TRP A 315 -9.22 6.61 2.22
C TRP A 315 -8.51 5.29 1.90
N LEU A 316 -8.05 4.59 2.93
CA LEU A 316 -7.13 3.48 2.83
C LEU A 316 -7.74 2.26 3.55
N ASN A 317 -7.97 1.16 2.86
CA ASN A 317 -8.58 -0.03 3.44
C ASN A 317 -7.85 -1.30 3.00
N ASP A 318 -7.55 -2.18 3.97
CA ASP A 318 -6.92 -3.48 3.73
C ASP A 318 -5.54 -3.34 3.11
N LEU A 319 -4.61 -2.78 3.88
CA LEU A 319 -3.21 -2.60 3.49
C LEU A 319 -2.34 -3.58 4.25
N ARG A 320 -1.57 -4.36 3.51
CA ARG A 320 -0.66 -5.36 4.05
C ARG A 320 0.76 -5.11 3.59
N SER A 321 1.68 -5.02 4.53
CA SER A 321 3.12 -4.93 4.25
C SER A 321 3.89 -5.99 5.00
N ILE A 322 4.77 -6.70 4.29
CA ILE A 322 5.54 -7.82 4.83
C ILE A 322 7.01 -7.63 4.46
N LYS A 323 7.91 -7.68 5.44
CA LYS A 323 9.36 -7.62 5.26
C LYS A 323 9.85 -6.33 4.57
N SER A 324 9.37 -5.17 5.01
CA SER A 324 9.89 -3.89 4.52
C SER A 324 11.25 -3.55 5.15
N GLY A 325 12.14 -2.96 4.36
CA GLY A 325 13.42 -2.44 4.86
C GLY A 325 13.26 -1.15 5.66
N TYR A 326 12.22 -0.35 5.38
CA TYR A 326 11.79 0.77 6.23
C TYR A 326 10.48 0.42 6.96
N SER A 327 9.67 1.42 7.30
CA SER A 327 8.37 1.18 7.92
C SER A 327 7.47 0.41 6.97
N GLY A 328 6.75 -0.61 7.47
CA GLY A 328 5.88 -1.42 6.63
C GLY A 328 4.82 -0.57 5.93
N ILE A 329 4.11 0.23 6.71
CA ILE A 329 3.13 1.22 6.25
C ILE A 329 3.47 2.56 6.91
N SER A 330 3.73 3.61 6.14
CA SER A 330 3.97 4.97 6.64
C SER A 330 2.93 5.92 6.06
N LEU A 331 2.09 6.53 6.90
CA LEU A 331 1.02 7.43 6.48
C LEU A 331 1.17 8.81 7.11
N ASN A 332 1.38 9.81 6.27
CA ASN A 332 1.66 11.17 6.66
C ASN A 332 0.76 12.15 5.89
N GLY A 333 0.17 13.12 6.58
CA GLY A 333 -0.79 14.05 5.99
C GLY A 333 -2.05 14.23 6.84
N ALA A 334 -2.89 15.18 6.44
CA ALA A 334 -4.11 15.53 7.16
C ALA A 334 -5.34 14.77 6.62
N GLY A 335 -6.26 14.40 7.52
CA GLY A 335 -7.61 13.95 7.19
C GLY A 335 -7.73 12.57 6.55
N PHE A 336 -6.65 11.78 6.49
CA PHE A 336 -6.75 10.42 5.96
C PHE A 336 -7.58 9.52 6.90
N VAL A 337 -8.26 8.56 6.28
CA VAL A 337 -9.02 7.53 6.98
C VAL A 337 -8.46 6.19 6.59
N ALA A 338 -8.01 5.41 7.56
CA ALA A 338 -7.35 4.14 7.32
C ALA A 338 -8.02 3.01 8.12
N ASN A 339 -8.15 1.84 7.51
CA ASN A 339 -8.77 0.68 8.14
C ASN A 339 -8.09 -0.62 7.71
N LYS A 340 -8.03 -1.61 8.60
CA LYS A 340 -7.43 -2.94 8.33
C LYS A 340 -5.99 -2.80 7.82
N LEU A 341 -5.15 -2.23 8.66
CA LEU A 341 -3.71 -2.11 8.37
C LEU A 341 -3.00 -3.33 8.97
N TYR A 342 -2.10 -3.95 8.23
CA TYR A 342 -1.29 -5.05 8.71
C TYR A 342 0.16 -4.86 8.28
N ALA A 343 1.07 -4.87 9.25
CA ALA A 343 2.50 -4.82 8.97
C ALA A 343 3.30 -5.81 9.82
N THR A 344 4.21 -6.53 9.17
CA THR A 344 5.12 -7.46 9.86
C THR A 344 6.50 -7.51 9.22
N GLY A 345 7.52 -7.76 10.04
CA GLY A 345 8.90 -7.92 9.58
C GLY A 345 9.57 -6.64 9.10
N ALA A 346 9.12 -5.45 9.52
CA ALA A 346 9.87 -4.22 9.29
C ALA A 346 11.27 -4.28 9.93
N ALA A 347 12.26 -3.62 9.32
CA ALA A 347 13.64 -3.66 9.79
C ALA A 347 13.87 -2.90 11.10
N VAL A 348 15.07 -3.07 11.67
CA VAL A 348 15.51 -2.37 12.88
C VAL A 348 15.51 -0.86 12.63
N GLY A 349 15.06 -0.09 13.62
CA GLY A 349 14.99 1.38 13.54
C GLY A 349 13.78 1.92 12.79
N PHE A 350 12.86 1.07 12.34
CA PHE A 350 11.62 1.45 11.69
C PHE A 350 10.40 0.80 12.35
N ALA A 351 9.20 1.32 12.08
CA ALA A 351 7.97 0.80 12.66
C ALA A 351 7.26 -0.15 11.69
N GLY A 352 6.51 -1.14 12.18
CA GLY A 352 5.55 -1.83 11.35
C GLY A 352 4.59 -0.84 10.69
N ILE A 353 3.97 0.02 11.51
CA ILE A 353 3.07 1.08 11.06
C ILE A 353 3.54 2.42 11.64
N ASN A 354 3.66 3.43 10.79
CA ASN A 354 4.04 4.80 11.15
C ASN A 354 2.94 5.80 10.78
N PHE A 355 2.61 6.69 11.71
CA PHE A 355 1.72 7.82 11.52
C PHE A 355 2.46 9.12 11.81
N GLY A 356 2.71 9.89 10.75
CA GLY A 356 3.35 11.18 10.80
C GLY A 356 4.88 11.15 10.88
N HIS A 357 5.47 12.30 10.54
CA HIS A 357 6.85 12.68 10.82
C HIS A 357 6.89 14.15 11.25
N VAL A 358 8.00 14.59 11.84
CA VAL A 358 8.25 16.02 12.08
C VAL A 358 8.26 16.75 10.72
N GLY A 359 7.38 17.74 10.54
CA GLY A 359 7.20 18.47 9.27
C GLY A 359 6.33 17.75 8.24
N SER A 360 5.73 16.61 8.58
CA SER A 360 4.74 15.89 7.78
C SER A 360 3.79 15.14 8.71
N GLU A 361 3.04 15.90 9.49
CA GLU A 361 2.23 15.42 10.59
C GLU A 361 1.04 14.57 10.08
N ALA A 362 0.69 13.52 10.83
CA ALA A 362 -0.60 12.86 10.69
C ALA A 362 -1.65 13.65 11.49
N THR A 363 -2.43 14.49 10.82
CA THR A 363 -3.35 15.43 11.47
C THR A 363 -4.82 15.06 11.21
N ASP A 364 -5.66 15.09 12.23
CA ASP A 364 -7.11 14.82 12.11
C ASP A 364 -7.44 13.48 11.41
N ALA A 365 -6.53 12.51 11.52
CA ALA A 365 -6.66 11.22 10.89
C ALA A 365 -7.47 10.24 11.75
N MET A 366 -8.17 9.31 11.09
CA MET A 366 -8.92 8.25 11.74
C MET A 366 -8.41 6.89 11.30
N VAL A 367 -8.00 6.06 12.24
CA VAL A 367 -7.44 4.75 11.95
C VAL A 367 -8.10 3.66 12.79
N SER A 368 -8.67 2.65 12.14
CA SER A 368 -9.19 1.46 12.83
C SER A 368 -8.50 0.17 12.40
N ASP A 369 -8.49 -0.82 13.28
CA ASP A 369 -8.06 -2.18 12.97
C ASP A 369 -6.62 -2.23 12.42
N ALA A 370 -5.69 -1.55 13.09
CA ALA A 370 -4.28 -1.54 12.74
C ALA A 370 -3.52 -2.61 13.52
N VAL A 371 -2.79 -3.48 12.82
CA VAL A 371 -2.05 -4.61 13.37
C VAL A 371 -0.58 -4.50 12.99
N ALA A 372 0.31 -4.38 13.97
CA ALA A 372 1.75 -4.36 13.77
C ALA A 372 2.46 -5.42 14.63
N GLU A 373 2.99 -6.47 14.01
CA GLU A 373 3.54 -7.59 14.76
C GLU A 373 4.86 -8.13 14.19
N ASN A 374 5.70 -8.69 15.07
CA ASN A 374 6.98 -9.31 14.72
C ASN A 374 7.87 -8.38 13.87
N ASN A 375 7.86 -7.08 14.17
CA ASN A 375 8.77 -6.13 13.54
C ASN A 375 10.08 -6.07 14.33
N SER A 376 11.20 -5.89 13.64
CA SER A 376 12.51 -5.81 14.29
C SER A 376 12.70 -4.49 15.04
N GLY A 377 12.01 -3.42 14.62
CA GLY A 377 11.93 -2.14 15.32
C GLY A 377 10.64 -1.99 16.14
N TRP A 378 9.92 -0.88 15.93
CA TRP A 378 8.69 -0.57 16.66
C TRP A 378 7.47 -1.26 16.03
N GLY A 379 6.42 -1.45 16.82
CA GLY A 379 5.12 -1.88 16.30
C GLY A 379 4.40 -0.73 15.58
N ILE A 380 3.76 0.13 16.37
CA ILE A 380 3.09 1.34 15.89
C ILE A 380 3.85 2.56 16.39
N ASN A 381 4.20 3.47 15.48
CA ASN A 381 4.86 4.73 15.80
C ASN A 381 3.97 5.92 15.39
N CYS A 382 3.79 6.87 16.29
CA CYS A 382 3.10 8.13 16.07
C CYS A 382 4.10 9.25 16.30
N THR A 383 4.54 9.93 15.23
CA THR A 383 5.53 11.02 15.32
C THR A 383 4.95 12.30 14.74
N GLY A 384 4.88 13.36 15.54
CA GLY A 384 4.22 14.60 15.11
C GLY A 384 2.72 14.45 14.88
N ALA A 385 2.07 13.39 15.37
CA ALA A 385 0.67 13.14 15.10
C ALA A 385 -0.23 14.08 15.92
N VAL A 386 -1.20 14.71 15.27
CA VAL A 386 -2.06 15.74 15.84
C VAL A 386 -3.52 15.30 15.76
N ARG A 387 -4.19 15.14 16.91
CA ARG A 387 -5.61 14.73 16.96
C ARG A 387 -5.90 13.43 16.19
N LEU A 388 -4.91 12.53 16.13
CA LEU A 388 -5.05 11.20 15.54
C LEU A 388 -5.94 10.34 16.45
N LYS A 389 -6.95 9.74 15.83
CA LYS A 389 -7.90 8.83 16.49
C LYS A 389 -7.66 7.41 16.05
N GLY A 390 -7.36 6.53 17.01
CA GLY A 390 -7.07 5.12 16.81
C GLY A 390 -8.07 4.23 17.53
N ARG A 391 -8.61 3.19 16.88
CA ARG A 391 -9.45 2.18 17.55
C ARG A 391 -9.08 0.76 17.14
N ARG A 392 -9.18 -0.17 18.10
CA ARG A 392 -8.88 -1.60 17.88
C ARG A 392 -7.49 -1.82 17.26
N TRP A 393 -6.48 -1.10 17.74
CA TRP A 393 -5.13 -1.37 17.32
C TRP A 393 -4.59 -2.58 18.06
N ARG A 394 -3.72 -3.36 17.41
CA ARG A 394 -3.01 -4.47 18.01
C ARG A 394 -1.54 -4.37 17.66
N SER A 395 -0.68 -4.48 18.66
CA SER A 395 0.76 -4.44 18.45
C SER A 395 1.44 -5.51 19.29
N ALA A 396 2.22 -6.40 18.66
CA ALA A 396 2.73 -7.57 19.34
C ALA A 396 4.12 -8.04 18.90
N ASN A 397 4.90 -8.54 19.86
CA ASN A 397 6.21 -9.18 19.61
C ASN A 397 7.18 -8.34 18.77
N ASN A 398 7.18 -7.02 18.95
CA ASN A 398 8.11 -6.14 18.25
C ASN A 398 9.44 -6.05 19.02
N GLY A 399 10.54 -5.82 18.30
CA GLY A 399 11.90 -5.79 18.86
C GLY A 399 12.14 -4.60 19.81
N ALA A 400 11.40 -3.50 19.61
CA ALA A 400 11.39 -2.32 20.47
C ALA A 400 9.99 -2.13 21.12
N HIS A 401 9.47 -0.90 21.13
CA HIS A 401 8.15 -0.57 21.69
C HIS A 401 6.99 -1.00 20.79
N ASN A 402 5.91 -1.50 21.38
CA ASN A 402 4.66 -1.79 20.68
C ASN A 402 3.91 -0.52 20.26
N LEU A 403 3.93 0.52 21.10
CA LEU A 403 3.47 1.86 20.74
C LEU A 403 4.53 2.89 21.13
N ARG A 404 4.96 3.70 20.17
CA ARG A 404 5.80 4.86 20.39
C ARG A 404 5.05 6.12 20.00
N VAL A 405 4.99 7.09 20.90
CA VAL A 405 4.45 8.42 20.65
C VAL A 405 5.57 9.43 20.83
N THR A 406 5.79 10.28 19.83
CA THR A 406 6.83 11.33 19.90
C THR A 406 6.34 12.63 19.27
N TYR A 407 6.65 13.78 19.90
CA TYR A 407 6.31 15.12 19.40
C TYR A 407 4.83 15.32 19.03
N SER A 408 3.91 14.62 19.69
CA SER A 408 2.50 14.56 19.30
C SER A 408 1.65 15.39 20.29
N PRO A 409 0.95 16.45 19.87
CA PRO A 409 0.20 17.32 20.80
C PRO A 409 -1.11 16.73 21.36
N GLY A 410 -1.46 15.51 20.97
CA GLY A 410 -2.62 14.80 21.51
C GLY A 410 -3.04 13.62 20.63
N LEU A 411 -3.34 12.49 21.29
CA LEU A 411 -3.77 11.24 20.69
C LEU A 411 -5.02 10.73 21.41
N ASP A 412 -5.91 10.04 20.69
CA ASP A 412 -7.03 9.30 21.26
C ASP A 412 -7.02 7.89 20.68
N VAL A 413 -6.42 6.93 21.39
CA VAL A 413 -6.09 5.60 20.86
C VAL A 413 -6.50 4.48 21.80
N GLU A 414 -7.22 3.49 21.25
CA GLU A 414 -7.41 2.17 21.84
C GLU A 414 -6.46 1.15 21.21
N ILE A 415 -5.63 0.52 22.03
CA ILE A 415 -4.61 -0.45 21.60
C ILE A 415 -4.51 -1.66 22.54
N GLU A 416 -4.50 -2.84 21.93
CA GLU A 416 -4.06 -4.10 22.52
C GLU A 416 -2.54 -4.25 22.28
N SER A 417 -1.75 -4.33 23.35
CA SER A 417 -0.30 -4.52 23.28
C SER A 417 0.09 -5.83 23.98
N VAL A 418 0.71 -6.73 23.23
CA VAL A 418 0.96 -8.13 23.65
C VAL A 418 2.40 -8.54 23.39
N GLY A 419 3.16 -8.84 24.44
CA GLY A 419 4.57 -9.26 24.31
C GLY A 419 5.50 -8.14 23.84
N GLY A 420 6.76 -8.47 23.51
CA GLY A 420 7.79 -7.48 23.16
C GLY A 420 8.64 -7.01 24.35
N ASN A 421 9.78 -6.37 24.06
CA ASN A 421 10.74 -5.92 25.07
C ASN A 421 10.23 -4.69 25.86
N ASP A 422 9.43 -3.83 25.24
CA ASP A 422 8.83 -2.67 25.89
C ASP A 422 7.39 -2.41 25.36
N GLY A 423 6.46 -2.05 26.23
CA GLY A 423 5.04 -1.87 25.89
C GLY A 423 4.76 -0.56 25.13
N VAL A 424 4.46 0.51 25.87
CA VAL A 424 4.05 1.82 25.36
C VAL A 424 4.99 2.89 25.88
N ILE A 425 5.48 3.75 24.99
CA ILE A 425 6.30 4.91 25.34
C ILE A 425 5.71 6.19 24.76
N ILE A 426 5.61 7.23 25.59
CA ILE A 426 5.33 8.61 25.19
C ILE A 426 6.58 9.41 25.49
N ARG A 427 7.19 10.02 24.47
CA ARG A 427 8.45 10.75 24.60
C ARG A 427 8.36 12.12 23.96
N GLU A 428 8.81 13.16 24.65
CA GLU A 428 8.93 14.52 24.09
C GLU A 428 7.61 14.98 23.43
N SER A 429 6.50 14.58 24.02
CA SER A 429 5.14 14.86 23.56
C SER A 429 4.52 15.93 24.46
N ILE A 430 3.62 16.73 23.94
CA ILE A 430 2.89 17.74 24.72
C ILE A 430 1.39 17.48 24.64
N GLY A 431 0.62 18.05 25.57
CA GLY A 431 -0.83 17.93 25.55
C GLY A 431 -1.34 16.60 26.09
N THR A 432 -2.63 16.35 25.86
CA THR A 432 -3.37 15.26 26.50
C THR A 432 -3.53 14.08 25.55
N HIS A 433 -3.14 12.89 26.02
CA HIS A 433 -3.25 11.61 25.33
C HIS A 433 -4.28 10.73 26.02
N TYR A 434 -5.35 10.38 25.32
CA TYR A 434 -6.35 9.41 25.78
C TYR A 434 -5.94 8.03 25.31
N LEU A 435 -5.66 7.12 26.24
CA LEU A 435 -5.21 5.77 25.94
C LEU A 435 -6.15 4.73 26.55
N SER A 436 -6.57 3.77 25.75
CA SER A 436 -7.17 2.53 26.24
C SER A 436 -6.22 1.38 25.96
N LEU A 437 -5.57 0.87 27.01
CA LEU A 437 -4.61 -0.23 26.89
C LEU A 437 -5.24 -1.55 27.30
N ARG A 438 -5.06 -2.58 26.47
CA ARG A 438 -5.43 -3.98 26.78
C ARG A 438 -4.20 -4.88 26.57
N GLY A 439 -4.06 -5.94 27.37
CA GLY A 439 -2.99 -6.95 27.19
C GLY A 439 -2.08 -7.14 28.42
N SER A 440 -1.39 -8.28 28.46
CA SER A 440 -0.82 -8.89 29.67
C SER A 440 0.64 -8.54 30.00
N ARG A 441 1.30 -7.61 29.28
CA ARG A 441 2.70 -7.21 29.54
C ARG A 441 3.03 -5.78 29.07
N ASN A 442 2.35 -4.78 29.61
CA ASN A 442 2.59 -3.40 29.22
C ASN A 442 3.54 -2.70 30.18
N ARG A 443 4.77 -2.39 29.74
CA ARG A 443 5.59 -1.33 30.35
C ARG A 443 5.09 0.01 29.81
N PHE A 444 4.79 0.97 30.67
CA PHE A 444 4.33 2.30 30.28
C PHE A 444 5.31 3.38 30.76
N THR A 445 5.87 4.14 29.82
CA THR A 445 6.86 5.17 30.13
C THR A 445 6.42 6.50 29.50
N ILE A 446 6.31 7.56 30.31
CA ILE A 446 6.20 8.95 29.83
C ILE A 446 7.47 9.71 30.15
N LEU A 447 8.14 10.16 29.10
CA LEU A 447 9.36 10.95 29.14
C LEU A 447 9.07 12.33 28.52
N GLY A 448 8.99 13.38 29.33
CA GLY A 448 8.85 14.75 28.80
C GLY A 448 7.95 15.66 29.64
N GLU A 449 8.39 16.91 29.76
CA GLU A 449 7.67 17.96 30.46
C GLU A 449 6.41 18.37 29.68
N GLY A 450 5.26 18.43 30.35
CA GLY A 450 3.98 18.87 29.74
C GLY A 450 3.19 17.78 29.01
N ALA A 451 3.64 16.53 29.01
CA ALA A 451 2.86 15.39 28.55
C ALA A 451 1.82 14.99 29.61
N GLU A 452 0.55 14.84 29.21
CA GLU A 452 -0.49 14.24 30.04
C GLU A 452 -1.02 12.97 29.37
N ALA A 453 -1.01 11.84 30.07
CA ALA A 453 -1.74 10.64 29.65
C ALA A 453 -2.94 10.39 30.56
N ILE A 454 -4.10 10.20 29.95
CA ILE A 454 -5.35 9.85 30.60
C ILE A 454 -5.76 8.48 30.10
N PHE A 455 -5.79 7.52 31.00
CA PHE A 455 -6.28 6.19 30.68
C PHE A 455 -7.80 6.14 30.74
N THR A 456 -8.42 5.30 29.91
CA THR A 456 -9.85 5.01 30.02
C THR A 456 -10.12 4.04 31.18
N PRO A 457 -11.31 4.04 31.81
CA PRO A 457 -11.66 3.11 32.90
C PRO A 457 -11.51 1.63 32.54
N ASP A 458 -11.73 1.30 31.25
CA ASP A 458 -11.62 -0.06 30.71
C ASP A 458 -10.17 -0.48 30.42
N SER A 459 -9.20 0.40 30.66
CA SER A 459 -7.78 0.05 30.52
C SER A 459 -7.43 -1.02 31.55
N ILE A 460 -6.79 -2.10 31.11
CA ILE A 460 -6.29 -3.15 31.99
C ILE A 460 -4.77 -3.15 31.82
N VAL A 461 -4.08 -2.59 32.82
CA VAL A 461 -2.63 -2.76 32.96
C VAL A 461 -2.42 -3.96 33.89
N GLN A 462 -2.12 -5.12 33.31
CA GLN A 462 -1.91 -6.38 34.02
C GLN A 462 -0.50 -6.92 33.74
N ASP A 463 0.14 -7.44 34.78
CA ASP A 463 1.37 -8.24 34.76
C ASP A 463 2.59 -7.61 34.05
N CYS A 464 3.13 -6.53 34.64
CA CYS A 464 4.54 -6.19 34.42
C CYS A 464 5.39 -7.29 35.06
N ALA A 465 6.35 -7.88 34.32
CA ALA A 465 7.29 -8.84 34.89
C ALA A 465 8.02 -8.24 36.11
N ALA A 466 8.39 -9.08 37.08
CA ALA A 466 8.86 -8.70 38.42
C ALA A 466 10.10 -7.77 38.50
N ASP A 467 10.75 -7.49 37.36
CA ASP A 467 11.97 -6.70 37.29
C ASP A 467 11.81 -5.34 36.56
N VAL A 468 10.58 -4.92 36.22
CA VAL A 468 10.37 -3.69 35.45
C VAL A 468 9.44 -2.72 36.20
N SER A 469 9.94 -1.51 36.48
CA SER A 469 9.11 -0.37 36.90
C SER A 469 8.03 -0.14 35.84
N GLY A 470 6.78 -0.46 36.19
CA GLY A 470 5.69 -0.63 35.23
C GLY A 470 5.12 0.69 34.71
N ILE A 471 5.19 1.74 35.52
CA ILE A 471 4.81 3.11 35.15
C ILE A 471 5.91 4.08 35.55
N GLN A 472 6.43 4.84 34.59
CA GLN A 472 7.37 5.94 34.83
C GLN A 472 6.83 7.26 34.29
N ALA A 473 6.87 8.30 35.12
CA ALA A 473 6.59 9.68 34.75
C ALA A 473 7.80 10.58 35.04
N ASP A 474 8.34 11.23 34.02
CA ASP A 474 9.43 12.21 34.13
C ASP A 474 8.96 13.55 34.71
N PRO A 475 9.89 14.48 35.03
CA PRO A 475 9.55 15.79 35.59
C PRO A 475 8.51 16.52 34.72
N GLY A 476 7.43 16.99 35.34
CA GLY A 476 6.36 17.73 34.66
C GLY A 476 5.40 16.88 33.81
N ALA A 477 5.59 15.56 33.72
CA ALA A 477 4.60 14.65 33.14
C ALA A 477 3.46 14.34 34.13
N LYS A 478 2.26 14.12 33.60
CA LYS A 478 1.07 13.75 34.37
C LYS A 478 0.44 12.48 33.85
N ILE A 479 0.21 11.52 34.75
CA ILE A 479 -0.53 10.29 34.46
C ILE A 479 -1.81 10.28 35.26
N THR A 480 -2.94 10.11 34.58
CA THR A 480 -4.25 9.92 35.22
C THR A 480 -4.80 8.55 34.86
N TYR A 481 -4.97 7.67 35.84
CA TYR A 481 -5.53 6.34 35.65
C TYR A 481 -6.84 6.19 36.46
N PRO A 482 -8.00 6.19 35.81
CA PRO A 482 -9.29 6.08 36.49
C PRO A 482 -9.69 4.64 36.85
N GLY A 483 -9.06 3.65 36.21
CA GLY A 483 -9.38 2.23 36.40
C GLY A 483 -8.75 1.63 37.66
N VAL A 484 -8.99 0.33 37.85
CA VAL A 484 -8.34 -0.48 38.90
C VAL A 484 -6.99 -0.97 38.39
N LEU A 485 -5.93 -0.77 39.16
CA LEU A 485 -4.61 -1.36 38.89
C LEU A 485 -4.48 -2.65 39.69
N ARG A 486 -4.29 -3.79 39.02
CA ARG A 486 -4.06 -5.09 39.67
C ARG A 486 -2.59 -5.48 39.56
N ASN A 487 -1.94 -5.74 40.69
CA ASN A 487 -0.56 -6.17 40.76
C ASN A 487 -0.47 -7.65 41.12
N ASN A 488 -0.14 -8.54 40.18
CA ASN A 488 0.09 -9.96 40.49
C ASN A 488 1.58 -10.35 40.62
N ALA A 489 2.54 -9.45 40.34
CA ALA A 489 3.93 -9.86 40.11
C ALA A 489 5.03 -8.86 40.56
N GLY A 490 4.81 -8.03 41.59
CA GLY A 490 5.89 -7.17 42.14
C GLY A 490 6.03 -5.81 41.44
N TRP A 491 4.90 -5.21 41.08
CA TRP A 491 4.82 -3.91 40.42
C TRP A 491 5.42 -2.76 41.26
N GLY A 492 6.07 -1.82 40.57
CA GLY A 492 6.55 -0.53 41.09
C GLY A 492 6.19 0.61 40.14
N ALA A 493 5.81 1.77 40.67
CA ALA A 493 5.68 3.01 39.89
C ALA A 493 6.66 4.05 40.40
N THR A 494 7.37 4.68 39.48
CA THR A 494 8.37 5.69 39.80
C THR A 494 7.96 7.00 39.14
N ALA A 495 7.69 8.02 39.94
CA ALA A 495 7.48 9.38 39.44
C ALA A 495 8.80 10.13 39.61
N ASN A 496 9.60 10.34 38.58
CA ASN A 496 10.81 11.16 38.71
C ASN A 496 10.40 12.64 38.72
N THR A 497 9.95 13.16 39.87
CA THR A 497 9.36 14.51 40.10
C THR A 497 8.10 14.88 39.29
N GLY A 498 7.60 14.01 38.41
CA GLY A 498 6.27 14.09 37.80
C GLY A 498 5.11 13.77 38.77
N SER A 499 3.89 13.68 38.24
CA SER A 499 2.70 13.32 39.02
C SER A 499 1.94 12.11 38.45
N ILE A 500 1.52 11.21 39.32
CA ILE A 500 0.69 10.04 38.99
C ILE A 500 -0.57 10.10 39.86
N SER A 501 -1.73 10.18 39.23
CA SER A 501 -3.05 10.16 39.88
C SER A 501 -3.76 8.86 39.55
N LEU A 502 -3.96 8.02 40.56
CA LEU A 502 -4.70 6.77 40.49
C LEU A 502 -6.07 6.99 41.12
N ALA A 503 -7.10 7.20 40.28
CA ALA A 503 -8.46 7.51 40.77
C ALA A 503 -9.26 6.25 41.12
N GLY A 504 -8.84 5.08 40.64
CA GLY A 504 -9.42 3.79 41.03
C GLY A 504 -8.68 3.11 42.18
N ALA A 505 -9.14 1.91 42.53
CA ALA A 505 -8.53 1.09 43.57
C ALA A 505 -7.20 0.48 43.11
N LEU A 506 -6.19 0.52 43.99
CA LEU A 506 -4.97 -0.25 43.84
C LEU A 506 -5.17 -1.64 44.46
N VAL A 507 -5.07 -2.71 43.69
CA VAL A 507 -5.25 -4.10 44.15
C VAL A 507 -3.91 -4.84 44.23
N ALA A 508 -3.53 -5.26 45.43
CA ALA A 508 -2.30 -6.01 45.70
C ALA A 508 -2.59 -7.52 45.66
N GLY A 509 -1.95 -8.25 44.73
CA GLY A 509 -2.00 -9.70 44.60
C GLY A 509 -0.88 -10.44 45.36
N ASN A 510 -0.94 -11.77 45.27
CA ASN A 510 -0.17 -12.75 46.06
C ASN A 510 1.34 -12.46 46.22
N GLY A 511 1.78 -12.38 47.47
CA GLY A 511 3.14 -12.79 47.87
C GLY A 511 4.33 -11.89 47.53
N THR A 512 4.18 -10.87 46.69
CA THR A 512 5.31 -10.00 46.29
C THR A 512 5.12 -8.60 46.87
N PRO A 513 6.01 -8.13 47.78
CA PRO A 513 5.89 -6.78 48.32
C PRO A 513 5.98 -5.74 47.20
N TRP A 514 5.14 -4.71 47.27
CA TRP A 514 5.21 -3.56 46.37
C TRP A 514 6.61 -2.95 46.43
N ARG A 515 7.39 -3.10 45.36
CA ARG A 515 8.72 -2.51 45.27
C ARG A 515 8.60 -1.09 44.72
N GLY A 516 8.51 -0.13 45.64
CA GLY A 516 8.83 1.27 45.35
C GLY A 516 7.75 2.03 44.59
N LEU A 517 6.89 2.71 45.35
CA LEU A 517 6.38 4.00 44.92
C LEU A 517 7.44 5.03 45.35
N SER A 518 8.21 5.54 44.39
CA SER A 518 9.34 6.44 44.67
C SER A 518 9.31 7.68 43.80
N GLY A 519 9.76 8.80 44.37
CA GLY A 519 9.89 10.10 43.71
C GLY A 519 8.73 11.07 43.96
N GLY A 520 8.26 11.78 42.92
CA GLY A 520 7.31 12.91 42.90
C GLY A 520 5.91 12.62 43.45
N VAL A 521 4.91 13.35 42.99
CA VAL A 521 3.57 13.33 43.62
C VAL A 521 2.75 12.15 43.09
N ILE A 522 2.63 11.09 43.89
CA ILE A 522 1.71 9.97 43.62
C ILE A 522 0.48 10.14 44.51
N THR A 523 -0.69 10.28 43.90
CA THR A 523 -1.99 10.38 44.59
C THR A 523 -2.80 9.13 44.29
N VAL A 524 -3.22 8.40 45.32
CA VAL A 524 -4.06 7.20 45.18
C VAL A 524 -5.37 7.41 45.91
N ARG A 525 -6.51 7.24 45.22
CA ARG A 525 -7.83 7.46 45.83
C ARG A 525 -8.19 6.37 46.83
N SER A 526 -7.98 5.10 46.47
CA SER A 526 -8.22 3.97 47.35
C SER A 526 -7.23 2.84 47.11
N VAL A 527 -6.86 2.14 48.16
CA VAL A 527 -6.11 0.87 48.10
C VAL A 527 -7.05 -0.23 48.58
N VAL A 528 -7.24 -1.28 47.79
CA VAL A 528 -8.06 -2.45 48.14
C VAL A 528 -7.15 -3.67 48.14
N LEU A 529 -6.98 -4.32 49.29
CA LEU A 529 -6.21 -5.57 49.34
C LEU A 529 -7.06 -6.70 48.76
N ASP A 530 -6.50 -7.57 47.93
CA ASP A 530 -7.23 -8.75 47.43
C ASP A 530 -7.38 -9.81 48.53
N GLU A 531 -8.31 -10.75 48.37
CA GLU A 531 -8.55 -11.89 49.27
C GLU A 531 -7.34 -12.83 49.43
N TYR A 532 -6.34 -12.66 48.57
CA TYR A 532 -5.05 -13.36 48.53
C TYR A 532 -3.85 -12.47 48.91
N ALA A 533 -4.05 -11.36 49.63
CA ALA A 533 -2.93 -10.57 50.12
C ALA A 533 -1.99 -11.42 51.01
N PRO A 534 -0.66 -11.22 50.95
CA PRO A 534 0.28 -12.03 51.73
C PRO A 534 -0.07 -11.99 53.22
N THR A 535 -0.17 -13.17 53.82
CA THR A 535 -0.46 -13.35 55.26
C THR A 535 0.67 -12.87 56.17
N ASN A 536 1.86 -12.60 55.60
CA ASN A 536 3.04 -12.05 56.27
C ASN A 536 3.78 -11.07 55.33
N GLY A 537 3.72 -9.76 55.62
CA GLY A 537 4.47 -8.76 54.85
C GLY A 537 4.19 -7.31 55.30
N THR A 538 5.16 -6.41 55.07
CA THR A 538 4.98 -4.97 55.27
C THR A 538 4.42 -4.35 53.99
N ILE A 539 3.27 -3.67 54.09
CA ILE A 539 2.73 -2.86 52.99
C ILE A 539 3.11 -1.40 53.26
N THR A 540 4.00 -0.85 52.43
CA THR A 540 4.37 0.57 52.50
C THR A 540 3.47 1.39 51.58
N ILE A 541 2.68 2.29 52.17
CA ILE A 541 1.74 3.16 51.45
C ILE A 541 2.31 4.59 51.38
N PRO A 542 2.28 5.29 50.22
CA PRO A 542 2.75 6.68 50.13
C PRO A 542 1.85 7.63 50.93
N ALA A 543 2.40 8.78 51.34
CA ALA A 543 1.74 9.72 52.26
C ALA A 543 0.47 10.44 51.72
N ARG A 544 0.01 10.16 50.48
CA ARG A 544 -1.22 10.75 49.90
C ARG A 544 -2.17 9.68 49.37
N VAL A 545 -2.70 8.87 50.28
CA VAL A 545 -3.80 7.95 50.01
C VAL A 545 -5.05 8.43 50.72
N ALA A 546 -6.17 8.55 50.00
CA ALA A 546 -7.41 9.08 50.59
C ALA A 546 -8.17 8.05 51.44
N SER A 547 -8.03 6.75 51.14
CA SER A 547 -8.66 5.66 51.90
C SER A 547 -7.95 4.31 51.68
N VAL A 548 -7.96 3.44 52.68
CA VAL A 548 -7.46 2.05 52.58
C VAL A 548 -8.58 1.12 53.02
N THR A 549 -8.94 0.14 52.19
CA THR A 549 -10.00 -0.84 52.45
C THR A 549 -9.40 -2.25 52.48
N VAL A 550 -9.67 -2.98 53.55
CA VAL A 550 -9.22 -4.37 53.75
C VAL A 550 -10.45 -5.28 53.78
N PRO A 551 -10.65 -6.20 52.81
CA PRO A 551 -11.80 -7.10 52.82
C PRO A 551 -11.71 -8.11 53.96
N THR A 552 -12.85 -8.36 54.60
CA THR A 552 -13.01 -9.00 55.92
C THR A 552 -13.03 -10.53 55.91
N ARG A 553 -12.72 -11.20 54.79
CA ARG A 553 -12.99 -12.65 54.66
C ARG A 553 -11.88 -13.61 55.07
N ASN A 554 -10.64 -13.16 55.30
CA ASN A 554 -9.57 -14.02 55.81
C ASN A 554 -8.81 -13.34 56.96
N ALA A 555 -8.50 -14.11 58.00
CA ALA A 555 -7.71 -13.67 59.15
C ALA A 555 -6.30 -13.27 58.70
N ILE A 556 -6.09 -11.97 58.53
CA ILE A 556 -4.76 -11.38 58.37
C ILE A 556 -4.04 -11.61 59.69
N THR A 557 -3.16 -12.61 59.73
CA THR A 557 -2.61 -13.14 60.98
C THR A 557 -1.45 -12.29 61.52
N GLN A 558 -0.78 -11.51 60.66
CA GLN A 558 0.17 -10.45 61.04
C GLN A 558 0.56 -9.59 59.81
N SER A 559 -0.14 -8.48 59.57
CA SER A 559 0.29 -7.51 58.53
C SER A 559 0.58 -6.15 59.15
N ARG A 560 1.76 -5.62 58.83
CA ARG A 560 2.18 -4.27 59.22
C ARG A 560 1.91 -3.31 58.07
N ILE A 561 1.10 -2.27 58.32
CA ILE A 561 0.94 -1.17 57.37
C ILE A 561 1.86 -0.04 57.83
N THR A 562 2.87 0.27 57.03
CA THR A 562 3.78 1.39 57.31
C THR A 562 3.47 2.54 56.36
N ILE A 563 3.06 3.69 56.90
CA ILE A 563 2.91 4.92 56.11
C ILE A 563 4.24 5.66 56.19
N ALA A 564 5.01 5.67 55.09
CA ALA A 564 6.31 6.33 55.07
C ALA A 564 6.12 7.87 55.01
N PRO A 565 6.76 8.65 55.90
CA PRO A 565 6.72 10.11 55.84
C PRO A 565 7.45 10.64 54.60
N LEU A 566 6.83 11.59 53.91
CA LEU A 566 7.40 12.29 52.77
C LEU A 566 8.27 13.45 53.29
N ASN A 567 9.55 13.17 53.51
CA ASN A 567 10.59 14.15 53.79
C ASN A 567 10.38 14.85 55.16
N SER A 568 11.46 15.25 55.84
CA SER A 568 11.39 15.82 57.20
C SER A 568 10.68 17.19 57.33
N ALA A 569 10.03 17.69 56.27
CA ALA A 569 9.43 19.03 56.20
C ALA A 569 7.89 19.07 56.13
N ALA A 570 7.17 17.95 55.96
CA ALA A 570 5.71 17.96 55.88
C ALA A 570 5.07 17.90 57.30
N ARG A 571 4.59 19.04 57.82
CA ARG A 571 4.10 19.19 59.21
C ARG A 571 2.63 18.85 59.49
N SER A 572 1.87 18.29 58.55
CA SER A 572 0.60 17.64 58.87
C SER A 572 0.19 16.65 57.78
N ILE A 573 0.18 15.37 58.13
CA ILE A 573 -0.47 14.34 57.33
C ILE A 573 -1.81 14.09 58.03
N GLY A 574 -2.92 14.42 57.35
CA GLY A 574 -4.22 13.92 57.78
C GLY A 574 -4.21 12.41 57.62
N ILE A 575 -4.28 11.67 58.73
CA ILE A 575 -4.42 10.22 58.68
C ILE A 575 -5.73 9.93 57.93
N PRO A 576 -5.72 9.21 56.80
CA PRO A 576 -6.96 8.86 56.12
C PRO A 576 -7.85 8.06 57.09
N ALA A 577 -9.16 8.27 57.03
CA ALA A 577 -10.10 7.46 57.79
C ALA A 577 -9.91 5.99 57.40
N VAL A 578 -9.36 5.18 58.31
CA VAL A 578 -9.29 3.73 58.15
C VAL A 578 -10.66 3.19 58.56
N THR A 579 -11.56 3.04 57.59
CA THR A 579 -12.88 2.45 57.84
C THR A 579 -12.75 0.92 57.76
N ALA A 580 -12.38 0.29 58.87
CA ALA A 580 -12.51 -1.16 59.03
C ALA A 580 -13.90 -1.45 59.61
N MET A 581 -14.82 -1.96 58.80
CA MET A 581 -16.13 -2.40 59.29
C MET A 581 -16.02 -3.86 59.71
N VAL A 582 -15.74 -4.10 60.99
CA VAL A 582 -15.77 -5.44 61.60
C VAL A 582 -17.04 -5.57 62.43
N MET A 583 -17.78 -6.64 62.20
CA MET A 583 -18.84 -7.04 63.12
C MET A 583 -18.19 -7.54 64.42
N GLY A 584 -18.06 -6.67 65.41
CA GLY A 584 -18.01 -7.09 66.82
C GLY A 584 -16.76 -6.79 67.66
N GLU A 585 -15.66 -6.22 67.15
CA GLU A 585 -14.46 -6.00 67.97
C GLU A 585 -13.74 -4.66 67.70
N SER A 586 -13.15 -4.09 68.76
CA SER A 586 -12.48 -2.79 68.78
C SER A 586 -10.99 -2.87 68.39
N PHE A 587 -10.52 -1.94 67.57
CA PHE A 587 -9.10 -1.80 67.18
C PHE A 587 -8.38 -0.74 68.02
N THR A 588 -7.11 -0.98 68.34
CA THR A 588 -6.22 0.03 68.93
C THR A 588 -5.21 0.49 67.88
N VAL A 589 -5.25 1.76 67.48
CA VAL A 589 -4.22 2.37 66.64
C VAL A 589 -3.15 2.95 67.54
N THR A 590 -1.95 2.37 67.54
CA THR A 590 -0.79 2.93 68.26
C THR A 590 0.10 3.67 67.27
N THR A 591 0.26 4.99 67.41
CA THR A 591 1.25 5.76 66.64
C THR A 591 2.51 5.93 67.48
N SER A 592 3.65 5.45 66.99
CA SER A 592 4.95 5.65 67.66
C SER A 592 5.99 6.24 66.71
N GLY A 593 6.54 7.40 67.05
CA GLY A 593 7.69 8.01 66.40
C GLY A 593 7.42 8.82 65.13
N THR A 594 8.47 9.42 64.58
CA THR A 594 8.49 10.31 63.40
C THR A 594 8.12 9.62 62.07
N GLY A 595 7.62 8.38 62.13
CA GLY A 595 6.92 7.68 61.06
C GLY A 595 5.66 7.02 61.63
N HIS A 596 4.53 7.20 60.97
CA HIS A 596 3.25 6.62 61.41
C HIS A 596 3.19 5.14 60.97
N THR A 597 3.57 4.24 61.87
CA THR A 597 3.33 2.80 61.70
C THR A 597 1.96 2.47 62.29
N VAL A 598 1.11 1.75 61.55
CA VAL A 598 -0.16 1.22 62.04
C VAL A 598 -0.01 -0.29 62.11
N ASP A 599 0.19 -0.82 63.31
CA ASP A 599 0.17 -2.26 63.56
C ASP A 599 -1.30 -2.70 63.74
N LEU A 600 -1.78 -3.60 62.87
CA LEU A 600 -3.08 -4.24 63.01
C LEU A 600 -2.87 -5.53 63.83
N ILE A 601 -3.07 -5.46 65.15
CA ILE A 601 -2.92 -6.61 66.04
C ILE A 601 -4.30 -7.26 66.23
N TYR A 602 -4.48 -8.46 65.67
CA TYR A 602 -5.59 -9.33 66.03
C TYR A 602 -5.28 -10.03 67.34
N THR A 603 -6.11 -9.84 68.36
CA THR A 603 -6.01 -10.60 69.60
C THR A 603 -7.14 -11.63 69.58
N TYR A 604 -6.84 -12.90 69.34
CA TYR A 604 -7.84 -13.95 69.53
C TYR A 604 -8.17 -14.04 71.02
N ALA A 605 -9.40 -13.69 71.40
CA ALA A 605 -9.97 -14.21 72.63
C ALA A 605 -10.36 -15.66 72.38
N LEU A 606 -9.54 -16.60 72.83
CA LEU A 606 -9.96 -18.00 73.01
C LEU A 606 -11.11 -18.01 74.02
N LEU A 607 -12.30 -18.45 73.61
CA LEU A 607 -13.30 -18.99 74.52
C LEU A 607 -12.92 -20.43 74.88
#